data_AF-A0A377Z0Z3-F1
#
_entry.id   AF-A0A377Z0Z3-F1
#
_cell.length_a   1.000
_cell.length_b   1.000
_cell.length_c   1.000
_cell.angle_alpha   90.00
_cell.angle_beta   90.00
_cell.angle_gamma   90.00
#
_symmetry.space_group_name_H-M   'P 1'
#
loop_
_entity.id
_entity.type
_entity.pdbx_description
1 polymer ?
#
loop_
_entity_poly.entity_id
_entity_poly.type
_entity_poly.pdbx_seq_one_letter_code
_entity_poly.pdbx_strand_id
1 'polypeptide(L)' 'MDLYGRHINVILRKKIRNEQRFASLDELKAQIARDELTARELFGLTSQA' A
#
# COMPACT_ATOMS: atom_id res chain seq x y z
N MET A 1 3.09 -6.51 16.29
CA MET A 1 4.50 -6.95 16.09
C MET A 1 5.32 -5.68 15.92
N ASP A 2 6.22 -5.41 16.86
CA ASP A 2 7.04 -4.20 16.82
C ASP A 2 8.28 -4.45 15.94
N LEU A 3 8.47 -3.60 14.92
CA LEU A 3 9.60 -3.69 13.98
C LEU A 3 10.77 -2.79 14.37
N TYR A 4 10.69 -2.03 15.47
CA TYR A 4 11.77 -1.11 15.85
C TYR A 4 13.05 -1.88 16.21
N GLY A 5 14.19 -1.36 15.75
CA GLY A 5 15.52 -1.98 15.93
C GLY A 5 15.81 -3.18 15.01
N ARG A 6 14.89 -3.56 14.11
CA ARG A 6 15.10 -4.65 13.16
C ARG A 6 15.52 -4.12 11.79
N HIS A 7 16.53 -4.76 11.20
CA HIS A 7 16.90 -4.52 9.81
C HIS A 7 15.97 -5.31 8.90
N ILE A 8 15.22 -4.61 8.05
CA ILE A 8 14.36 -5.20 7.03
C ILE A 8 14.85 -4.81 5.64
N ASN A 9 14.70 -5.74 4.70
CA ASN A 9 15.01 -5.48 3.30
C ASN A 9 13.74 -5.02 2.58
N VAL A 10 13.77 -3.82 2.02
CA VAL A 10 12.66 -3.22 1.29
C VAL A 10 12.99 -3.23 -0.20
N ILE A 11 12.13 -3.86 -1.02
CA ILE A 11 12.30 -3.93 -2.48
C ILE A 11 11.13 -3.19 -3.14
N LEU A 12 11.46 -2.16 -3.91
CA LEU A 12 10.48 -1.43 -4.71
C LEU A 12 10.11 -2.25 -5.95
N ARG A 13 8.83 -2.63 -6.06
CA ARG A 13 8.33 -3.45 -7.19
C ARG A 13 7.67 -2.61 -8.26
N LYS A 14 6.68 -1.79 -7.89
CA LYS A 14 5.92 -0.96 -8.83
C LYS A 14 5.37 0.27 -8.13
N LYS A 15 5.30 1.36 -8.87
CA LYS A 15 4.74 2.63 -8.40
C LYS A 15 3.22 2.60 -8.56
N ILE A 16 2.49 2.84 -7.46
CA ILE A 16 1.01 2.89 -7.44
C ILE A 16 0.51 4.30 -7.72
N ARG A 17 1.06 5.32 -7.04
CA ARG A 17 0.67 6.73 -7.24
C ARG A 17 1.78 7.72 -6.87
N ASN A 18 1.53 9.00 -7.16
CA ASN A 18 2.29 10.13 -6.64
C ASN A 18 1.80 10.55 -5.24
N GLU A 19 2.60 11.37 -4.58
CA GLU A 19 2.21 12.05 -3.34
C GLU A 19 1.05 13.02 -3.62
N GLN A 20 0.09 13.06 -2.69
CA GLN A 20 -1.07 13.95 -2.75
C GLN A 20 -1.46 14.36 -1.34
N ARG A 21 -2.02 15.56 -1.21
CA ARG A 21 -2.63 16.02 0.05
C ARG A 21 -4.11 15.63 0.04
N PHE A 22 -4.60 15.19 1.19
CA PHE A 22 -6.01 14.90 1.41
C PHE A 22 -6.62 16.02 2.23
N ALA A 23 -7.86 16.40 1.91
CA ALA A 23 -8.57 17.43 2.66
C ALA A 23 -9.14 16.89 3.99
N SER A 24 -9.27 15.56 4.12
CA SER A 24 -9.83 14.90 5.30
C SER A 24 -9.21 13.52 5.59
N LEU A 25 -9.40 13.04 6.83
CA LEU A 25 -8.97 11.69 7.23
C LEU A 25 -9.75 10.58 6.52
N ASP A 26 -11.04 10.80 6.22
CA ASP A 26 -11.86 9.84 5.49
C ASP A 26 -11.38 9.65 4.05
N GLU A 27 -11.01 10.73 3.36
CA GLU A 27 -10.41 10.64 2.02
C GLU A 27 -9.07 9.91 2.03
N LEU A 28 -8.23 10.17 3.04
CA LEU A 28 -6.97 9.45 3.22
C LEU A 28 -7.21 7.95 3.41
N LYS A 29 -8.14 7.57 4.29
CA LYS A 29 -8.50 6.16 4.52
C LYS A 29 -9.04 5.49 3.26
N ALA A 30 -9.95 6.16 2.56
CA ALA A 30 -10.50 5.66 1.30
C ALA A 30 -9.41 5.44 0.25
N GLN A 31 -8.43 6.36 0.17
CA GLN A 31 -7.32 6.20 -0.75
C GLN A 31 -6.38 5.07 -0.36
N ILE A 32 -6.08 4.88 0.93
CA ILE A 32 -5.27 3.76 1.41
C ILE A 32 -5.92 2.43 1.03
N ALA A 33 -7.25 2.29 1.17
CA ALA A 33 -7.97 1.08 0.79
C ALA A 33 -7.86 0.79 -0.72
N ARG A 34 -7.92 1.82 -1.58
CA ARG A 34 -7.69 1.65 -3.03
C ARG A 34 -6.26 1.26 -3.35
N ASP A 35 -5.29 1.89 -2.69
CA ASP A 35 -3.88 1.58 -2.87
C ASP A 35 -3.58 0.14 -2.42
N GLU A 36 -4.23 -0.35 -1.36
CA GLU A 36 -4.15 -1.74 -0.88
C GLU A 36 -4.67 -2.73 -1.93
N LEU A 37 -5.86 -2.48 -2.47
CA LEU A 37 -6.43 -3.32 -3.54
C LEU A 37 -5.51 -3.36 -4.76
N THR A 38 -5.04 -2.19 -5.21
CA THR A 38 -4.10 -2.09 -6.32
C THR A 38 -2.83 -2.87 -6.02
N ALA A 39 -2.27 -2.75 -4.81
CA ALA A 39 -1.09 -3.52 -4.42
C ALA A 39 -1.36 -5.03 -4.50
N ARG A 40 -2.48 -5.51 -3.94
CA ARG A 40 -2.86 -6.93 -3.99
C ARG A 40 -2.95 -7.44 -5.44
N GLU A 41 -3.56 -6.67 -6.33
CA GLU A 41 -3.61 -6.99 -7.77
C GLU A 41 -2.22 -7.00 -8.42
N LEU A 42 -1.36 -6.02 -8.11
CA LEU A 42 0.00 -5.95 -8.65
C LEU A 42 0.90 -7.10 -8.19
N PHE A 43 0.66 -7.62 -6.98
CA PHE A 43 1.33 -8.81 -6.47
C PHE A 43 0.68 -10.12 -6.95
N GLY A 44 -0.42 -10.05 -7.73
CA GLY A 44 -1.14 -11.24 -8.18
C GLY A 44 -1.75 -12.04 -7.03
N LEU A 45 -2.00 -11.40 -5.89
CA LEU A 45 -2.61 -12.01 -4.69
C LEU A 45 -4.14 -12.08 -4.79
N THR A 46 -4.72 -11.64 -5.90
CA THR A 46 -6.10 -11.95 -6.27
C THR A 46 -6.16 -13.46 -6.47
N SER A 47 -6.78 -14.16 -5.52
CA SER A 47 -6.92 -15.63 -5.49
C SER A 47 -7.03 -16.18 -6.91
N GLN A 48 -5.98 -16.87 -7.38
CA GLN A 48 -6.23 -17.91 -8.36
C GLN A 48 -7.10 -18.96 -7.67
N ALA A 49 -8.11 -19.43 -8.39
CA ALA A 49 -9.04 -20.46 -7.96
C ALA A 49 -8.33 -21.76 -7.58
#